data_AF-A0A1A8ULD2-F1
#
_entry.id   AF-A0A1A8ULD2-F1
#
_cell.length_a   1.000
_cell.length_b   1.000
_cell.length_c   1.000
_cell.angle_alpha   90.00
_cell.angle_beta   90.00
_cell.angle_gamma   90.00
#
_symmetry.space_group_name_H-M   'P 1'
#
loop_
_entity.id
_entity.type
_entity.pdbx_description
1 polymer ?
#
loop_
_entity_poly.entity_id
_entity_poly.type
_entity_poly.pdbx_seq_one_letter_code
_entity_poly.pdbx_strand_id
1 'polypeptide(L)'
;MSVTLGSLRYLPVTRMAARLLLRACALNSQQLRRNVAVRPFHRAMGSAGGIPTDDEQATGLERRTLEALKQGKDPYSILKPKHYTGTKEDPHIVPSINNKRLVGCLCEEDNTAIVWFWLHDGDAQRCPSCGSHYKLVHHELPH
;
A
#
# COMPACT_ATOMS: atom_id res chain seq x y z
N MET A 1 -38.63 38.28 25.90
CA MET A 1 -40.00 38.35 25.33
C MET A 1 -39.99 39.33 24.16
N SER A 2 -39.95 38.83 22.93
CA SER A 2 -40.73 39.36 21.80
C SER A 2 -40.57 38.37 20.65
N VAL A 3 -41.69 37.81 20.25
CA VAL A 3 -41.86 36.81 19.19
C VAL A 3 -42.29 37.58 17.92
N THR A 4 -42.25 36.89 16.78
CA THR A 4 -43.01 37.11 15.53
C THR A 4 -42.27 37.86 14.41
N LEU A 5 -42.49 37.55 13.13
CA LEU A 5 -42.78 36.30 12.42
C LEU A 5 -42.47 36.59 10.95
N GLY A 6 -42.18 35.55 10.18
CA GLY A 6 -41.83 35.58 8.76
C GLY A 6 -42.75 36.42 7.87
N SER A 7 -42.12 37.15 6.96
CA SER A 7 -42.76 37.73 5.78
C SER A 7 -42.93 36.64 4.72
N LEU A 8 -44.13 36.08 4.63
CA LEU A 8 -44.57 35.30 3.47
C LEU A 8 -45.07 36.27 2.39
N ARG A 9 -44.48 36.21 1.19
CA ARG A 9 -45.15 36.61 -0.05
C ARG A 9 -44.99 35.53 -1.11
N TYR A 10 -46.08 34.81 -1.28
CA TYR A 10 -46.45 33.96 -2.41
C TYR A 10 -46.40 34.72 -3.74
N LEU A 11 -45.87 34.10 -4.79
CA LEU A 11 -46.27 34.32 -6.20
C LEU A 11 -46.08 33.01 -7.00
N PRO A 12 -46.85 32.81 -8.09
CA PRO A 12 -47.65 31.59 -8.26
C PRO A 12 -47.04 30.52 -9.17
N VAL A 13 -47.45 29.29 -8.86
CA VAL A 13 -47.38 28.10 -9.72
C VAL A 13 -48.36 28.27 -10.88
N THR A 14 -47.87 28.29 -12.12
CA THR A 14 -48.70 28.05 -13.31
C THR A 14 -48.37 26.69 -13.91
N ARG A 15 -49.27 25.73 -13.65
CA ARG A 15 -49.47 24.51 -14.43
C ARG A 15 -49.67 24.87 -15.91
N MET A 16 -48.92 24.25 -16.80
CA MET A 16 -49.32 24.09 -18.20
C MET A 16 -49.49 22.60 -18.50
N ALA A 17 -50.69 22.27 -18.94
CA ALA A 17 -51.19 20.95 -19.19
C ALA A 17 -50.59 20.32 -20.45
N ALA A 18 -50.60 18.99 -20.44
CA ALA A 18 -50.12 18.09 -21.47
C ALA A 18 -50.79 18.28 -22.83
N ARG A 19 -50.03 17.99 -23.91
CA ARG A 19 -50.53 17.34 -25.12
C ARG A 19 -49.52 16.32 -25.62
N LEU A 20 -49.95 15.06 -25.63
CA LEU A 20 -49.33 13.94 -26.33
C LEU A 20 -49.10 14.28 -27.81
N LEU A 21 -47.92 13.97 -28.33
CA LEU A 21 -47.77 13.46 -29.69
C LEU A 21 -46.78 12.29 -29.67
N LEU A 22 -47.34 11.09 -29.87
CA LEU A 22 -46.60 9.89 -30.21
C LEU A 22 -45.96 10.09 -31.58
N ARG A 23 -44.62 9.96 -31.67
CA ARG A 23 -43.97 9.46 -32.89
C ARG A 23 -42.82 8.55 -32.52
N ALA A 24 -43.00 7.28 -32.90
CA ALA A 24 -42.01 6.24 -32.82
C ALA A 24 -40.81 6.56 -33.70
N CYS A 25 -39.61 6.41 -33.13
CA CYS A 25 -38.41 6.03 -33.87
C CYS A 25 -37.71 4.96 -33.02
N ALA A 26 -37.95 3.70 -33.37
CA ALA A 26 -37.11 2.60 -32.92
C ALA A 26 -35.73 2.78 -33.56
N LEU A 27 -34.81 3.40 -32.84
CA LEU A 27 -33.40 3.39 -33.18
C LEU A 27 -32.74 2.24 -32.43
N ASN A 28 -32.34 1.26 -33.22
CA ASN A 28 -31.70 0.00 -32.86
C ASN A 28 -30.67 0.18 -31.73
N SER A 29 -30.90 -0.49 -30.61
CA SER A 29 -29.88 -0.79 -29.62
C SER A 29 -28.88 -1.80 -30.20
N GLN A 30 -27.94 -1.33 -31.01
CA GLN A 30 -26.72 -2.10 -31.27
C GLN A 30 -25.84 -2.01 -30.02
N GLN A 31 -26.18 -2.80 -28.99
CA GLN A 31 -25.18 -3.21 -28.02
C GLN A 31 -24.13 -4.04 -28.77
N LEU A 32 -23.06 -3.37 -29.21
CA LEU A 32 -21.81 -4.03 -29.51
C LEU A 32 -21.32 -4.67 -28.21
N ARG A 33 -21.77 -5.91 -27.96
CA ARG A 33 -21.06 -6.83 -27.09
C ARG A 33 -19.72 -7.09 -27.76
N ARG A 34 -18.74 -6.22 -27.49
CA ARG A 34 -17.33 -6.56 -27.69
C ARG A 34 -17.07 -7.73 -26.76
N ASN A 35 -17.20 -8.94 -27.28
CA ASN A 35 -16.54 -10.12 -26.74
C ASN A 35 -15.04 -9.87 -26.89
N VAL A 36 -14.47 -9.05 -26.00
CA VAL A 36 -13.04 -9.12 -25.74
C VAL A 36 -12.88 -10.45 -25.04
N ALA A 37 -12.63 -11.49 -25.84
CA ALA A 37 -12.02 -12.69 -25.32
C ALA A 37 -10.69 -12.22 -24.73
N VAL A 38 -10.68 -11.97 -23.41
CA VAL A 38 -9.45 -11.85 -22.66
C VAL A 38 -8.79 -13.21 -22.86
N ARG A 39 -7.85 -13.28 -23.81
CA ARG A 39 -6.99 -14.44 -23.91
C ARG A 39 -6.36 -14.56 -22.53
N PRO A 40 -6.58 -15.65 -21.79
CA PRO A 40 -5.81 -15.85 -20.58
C PRO A 40 -4.35 -15.74 -21.01
N PHE A 41 -3.54 -15.00 -20.25
CA PHE A 41 -2.10 -15.05 -20.42
C PHE A 41 -1.70 -16.51 -20.22
N HIS A 42 -1.63 -17.27 -21.31
CA HIS A 42 -0.98 -18.56 -21.33
C HIS A 42 0.48 -18.24 -21.08
N ARG A 43 0.91 -18.38 -19.83
CA ARG A 43 2.32 -18.38 -19.48
C ARG A 43 2.94 -19.47 -20.34
N ALA A 44 3.95 -19.11 -21.13
CA ALA A 44 4.61 -20.05 -22.01
C ALA A 44 5.15 -21.20 -21.16
N MET A 45 4.45 -22.33 -21.14
CA MET A 45 5.07 -23.60 -20.84
C MET A 45 6.13 -23.77 -21.92
N GLY A 46 7.41 -23.79 -21.52
CA GLY A 46 8.60 -23.71 -22.37
C GLY A 46 8.37 -24.32 -23.74
N SER A 47 8.07 -23.47 -24.73
CA SER A 47 7.70 -23.89 -26.08
C SER A 47 8.95 -24.15 -26.93
N ALA A 48 10.11 -23.75 -26.42
CA ALA A 48 11.44 -24.06 -26.90
C ALA A 48 12.13 -24.85 -25.79
N GLY A 49 12.65 -26.05 -26.08
CA GLY A 49 13.28 -26.90 -25.07
C GLY A 49 14.37 -26.18 -24.24
N GLY A 50 14.60 -26.66 -23.02
CA GLY A 50 15.55 -26.07 -22.07
C GLY A 50 15.04 -26.18 -20.62
N ILE A 51 15.89 -25.89 -19.64
CA ILE A 51 15.51 -25.75 -18.24
C ILE A 51 15.12 -24.27 -18.02
N PRO A 52 13.87 -23.96 -17.60
CA PRO A 52 13.43 -22.58 -17.37
C PRO A 52 14.27 -21.88 -16.28
N THR A 53 14.46 -20.56 -16.45
CA THR A 53 15.11 -19.72 -15.45
C THR A 53 14.12 -19.23 -14.39
N ASP A 54 14.62 -18.81 -13.23
CA ASP A 54 13.77 -18.27 -12.16
C ASP A 54 13.01 -17.01 -12.61
N ASP A 55 13.59 -16.20 -13.50
CA ASP A 55 12.91 -15.01 -14.02
C ASP A 55 11.64 -15.32 -14.82
N GLU A 56 11.64 -16.47 -15.50
CA GLU A 56 10.54 -16.94 -16.32
C GLU A 56 9.48 -17.67 -15.48
N GLN A 57 9.94 -18.51 -14.54
CA GLN A 57 9.07 -19.47 -13.84
C GLN A 57 8.76 -19.10 -12.39
N ALA A 58 9.58 -18.33 -11.68
CA ALA A 58 9.33 -17.97 -10.29
C ALA A 58 7.97 -17.27 -10.12
N THR A 59 7.32 -17.55 -8.99
CA THR A 59 5.98 -17.02 -8.69
C THR A 59 5.86 -16.56 -7.24
N GLY A 60 4.76 -15.86 -6.92
CA GLY A 60 4.46 -15.47 -5.54
C GLY A 60 5.55 -14.60 -4.90
N LEU A 61 5.88 -14.92 -3.65
CA LEU A 61 6.86 -14.18 -2.85
C LEU A 61 8.28 -14.28 -3.42
N GLU A 62 8.64 -15.42 -4.00
CA GLU A 62 9.94 -15.65 -4.63
C GLU A 62 10.17 -14.65 -5.77
N ARG A 63 9.22 -14.56 -6.71
CA ARG A 63 9.30 -13.60 -7.82
C ARG A 63 9.40 -12.16 -7.33
N ARG A 64 8.56 -11.76 -6.38
CA ARG A 64 8.56 -10.40 -5.81
C ARG A 64 9.88 -10.06 -5.14
N THR A 65 10.48 -11.03 -4.44
CA THR A 65 11.78 -10.88 -3.79
C THR A 65 12.89 -10.71 -4.83
N LEU A 66 12.93 -11.56 -5.86
CA LEU A 66 13.91 -11.46 -6.95
C LEU A 66 13.81 -10.11 -7.68
N GLU A 67 12.61 -9.66 -8.00
CA GLU A 67 12.37 -8.36 -8.64
C GLU A 67 12.79 -7.18 -7.74
N ALA A 68 12.53 -7.25 -6.44
CA ALA A 68 12.94 -6.20 -5.49
C ALA A 68 14.46 -6.14 -5.34
N LEU A 69 15.13 -7.29 -5.20
CA LEU A 69 16.59 -7.36 -5.09
C LEU A 69 17.28 -6.84 -6.35
N LYS A 70 16.73 -7.11 -7.54
CA LYS A 70 17.21 -6.52 -8.81
C LYS A 70 17.14 -5.00 -8.83
N GLN A 71 16.19 -4.40 -8.12
CA GLN A 71 16.08 -2.95 -7.95
C GLN A 71 16.93 -2.42 -6.78
N GLY A 72 17.71 -3.28 -6.11
CA GLY A 72 18.48 -2.93 -4.92
C GLY A 72 17.62 -2.66 -3.68
N LYS A 73 16.37 -3.14 -3.65
CA LYS A 73 15.44 -2.98 -2.53
C LYS A 73 15.32 -4.29 -1.75
N ASP A 74 15.10 -4.18 -0.45
CA ASP A 74 14.87 -5.33 0.43
C ASP A 74 13.61 -5.13 1.31
N PRO A 75 12.41 -5.26 0.71
CA PRO A 75 11.15 -5.09 1.46
C PRO A 75 10.93 -6.20 2.50
N TYR A 76 11.54 -7.37 2.31
CA TYR A 76 11.34 -8.54 3.16
C TYR A 76 12.44 -8.74 4.23
N SER A 77 13.30 -7.74 4.45
CA SER A 77 14.35 -7.75 5.49
C SER A 77 15.28 -8.97 5.43
N ILE A 78 15.68 -9.37 4.22
CA ILE A 78 16.61 -10.49 3.98
C ILE A 78 18.06 -10.07 4.26
N LEU A 79 18.40 -8.82 3.96
CA LEU A 79 19.74 -8.28 4.13
C LEU A 79 19.93 -7.69 5.53
N LYS A 80 21.20 -7.52 5.90
CA LYS A 80 21.56 -6.82 7.14
C LYS A 80 21.03 -5.38 7.08
N PRO A 81 20.38 -4.87 8.15
CA PRO A 81 19.94 -3.48 8.23
C PRO A 81 21.10 -2.52 7.99
N LYS A 82 20.77 -1.35 7.43
CA LYS A 82 21.73 -0.26 7.24
C LYS A 82 22.32 0.18 8.59
N HIS A 83 23.60 0.51 8.59
CA HIS A 83 24.28 1.05 9.76
C HIS A 83 23.96 2.56 9.93
N TYR A 84 23.75 2.97 11.18
CA TYR A 84 23.49 4.35 11.61
C TYR A 84 24.34 4.62 12.86
N THR A 85 24.58 5.88 13.19
CA THR A 85 25.37 6.23 14.39
C THR A 85 24.59 5.97 15.69
N GLY A 86 23.26 6.06 15.67
CA GLY A 86 22.43 5.81 16.86
C GLY A 86 22.33 7.01 17.81
N THR A 87 22.68 8.21 17.34
CA THR A 87 22.49 9.47 18.08
C THR A 87 21.03 9.91 18.01
N LYS A 88 20.68 10.97 18.74
CA LYS A 88 19.32 11.52 18.72
C LYS A 88 18.98 12.10 17.33
N GLU A 89 19.99 12.65 16.67
CA GLU A 89 19.89 13.29 15.35
C GLU A 89 19.93 12.25 14.21
N ASP A 90 20.70 11.16 14.39
CA ASP A 90 20.79 10.03 13.45
C ASP A 90 20.43 8.70 14.15
N PRO A 91 19.13 8.50 14.48
CA PRO A 91 18.68 7.27 15.12
C PRO A 91 18.69 6.10 14.14
N HIS A 92 18.80 4.87 14.65
CA HIS A 92 18.59 3.68 13.84
C HIS A 92 17.15 3.64 13.30
N ILE A 93 17.02 3.68 11.98
CA ILE A 93 15.70 3.61 11.33
C ILE A 93 15.24 2.16 11.24
N VAL A 94 14.09 1.88 11.85
CA VAL A 94 13.50 0.55 11.92
C VAL A 94 12.20 0.54 11.10
N PRO A 95 12.21 0.03 9.85
CA PRO A 95 11.01 -0.05 9.03
C PRO A 95 10.02 -1.05 9.63
N SER A 96 8.72 -0.75 9.60
CA SER A 96 7.69 -1.67 10.09
C SER A 96 6.36 -1.45 9.38
N ILE A 97 5.67 -2.54 9.04
CA ILE A 97 4.27 -2.51 8.57
C ILE A 97 3.28 -2.23 9.71
N ASN A 98 3.69 -2.48 10.95
CA ASN A 98 2.87 -2.34 12.16
C ASN A 98 3.35 -1.14 12.99
N ASN A 99 2.54 -0.76 13.99
CA ASN A 99 2.84 0.31 14.95
C ASN A 99 3.91 -0.08 16.00
N LYS A 100 4.42 -1.33 15.97
CA LYS A 100 5.55 -1.75 16.80
C LYS A 100 6.34 -2.86 16.14
N ARG A 101 7.66 -2.89 16.39
CA ARG A 101 8.59 -3.93 15.92
C ARG A 101 9.56 -4.30 17.04
N LEU A 102 9.85 -5.59 17.19
CA LEU A 102 10.84 -6.07 18.13
C LEU A 102 12.24 -5.71 17.62
N VAL A 103 13.04 -5.06 18.47
CA VAL A 103 14.42 -4.65 18.16
C VAL A 103 15.38 -5.45 19.04
N GLY A 104 16.43 -6.00 18.40
CA GLY A 104 17.58 -6.57 19.09
C GLY A 104 18.77 -5.63 18.95
N CYS A 105 19.23 -5.08 20.07
CA CYS A 105 20.41 -4.23 20.14
C CYS A 105 21.62 -5.05 20.61
N LEU A 106 22.63 -5.14 19.76
CA LEU A 106 23.96 -5.60 20.13
C LEU A 106 24.79 -4.36 20.50
N CYS A 107 24.96 -4.11 21.80
CA CYS A 107 25.45 -2.82 22.31
C CYS A 107 26.92 -2.53 21.95
N GLU A 108 27.72 -3.58 21.86
CA GLU A 108 29.14 -3.56 21.49
C GLU A 108 29.38 -4.76 20.58
N GLU A 109 30.37 -4.68 19.68
CA GLU A 109 30.58 -5.71 18.65
C GLU A 109 30.84 -7.11 19.22
N ASP A 110 31.57 -7.19 20.33
CA ASP A 110 31.97 -8.45 20.96
C ASP A 110 30.97 -8.96 22.02
N ASN A 111 29.83 -8.28 22.20
CA ASN A 111 28.83 -8.72 23.16
C ASN A 111 28.19 -10.05 22.74
N THR A 112 28.01 -10.96 23.70
CA THR A 112 27.37 -12.25 23.45
C THR A 112 25.85 -12.22 23.71
N ALA A 113 25.37 -11.19 24.41
CA ALA A 113 23.96 -11.01 24.76
C ALA A 113 23.32 -9.89 23.92
N ILE A 114 22.14 -10.18 23.37
CA ILE A 114 21.32 -9.19 22.65
C ILE A 114 20.28 -8.61 23.60
N VAL A 115 20.20 -7.28 23.63
CA VAL A 115 19.18 -6.56 24.39
C VAL A 115 17.93 -6.43 23.53
N TRP A 116 16.84 -7.05 23.96
CA TRP A 116 15.56 -7.05 23.25
C TRP A 116 14.57 -6.08 23.86
N PHE A 117 13.90 -5.28 23.03
CA PHE A 117 12.82 -4.41 23.47
C PHE A 117 11.82 -4.13 22.33
N TRP A 118 10.59 -3.79 22.69
CA TRP A 118 9.58 -3.34 21.74
C TRP A 118 9.81 -1.87 21.38
N LEU A 119 10.02 -1.61 20.09
CA LEU A 119 10.00 -0.27 19.54
C LEU A 119 8.59 0.02 19.03
N HIS A 120 8.02 1.14 19.47
CA HIS A 120 6.70 1.63 19.12
C HIS A 120 6.81 2.77 18.10
N ASP A 121 5.70 3.05 17.43
CA ASP A 121 5.54 4.25 16.63
C ASP A 121 5.56 5.52 17.50
N GLY A 122 5.77 6.66 16.85
CA GLY A 122 5.99 7.93 17.55
C GLY A 122 7.47 8.25 17.69
N ASP A 123 7.85 8.88 18.79
CA ASP A 123 9.20 9.43 19.00
C ASP A 123 10.29 8.37 19.10
N ALA A 124 11.54 8.79 18.87
CA ALA A 124 12.67 7.88 18.96
C ALA A 124 12.83 7.36 20.40
N GLN A 125 12.98 6.05 20.54
CA GLN A 125 13.17 5.38 21.81
C GLN A 125 14.63 4.92 21.95
N ARG A 126 15.06 4.65 23.17
CA ARG A 126 16.45 4.29 23.47
C ARG A 126 16.58 2.84 23.89
N CYS A 127 17.69 2.22 23.51
CA CYS A 127 18.08 0.93 24.08
C CYS A 127 18.23 1.07 25.62
N PRO A 128 17.64 0.16 26.43
CA PRO A 128 17.71 0.26 27.89
C PRO A 128 19.10 0.00 28.46
N SER A 129 20.05 -0.50 27.67
CA SER A 129 21.43 -0.77 28.10
C SER A 129 22.41 0.32 27.62
N CYS A 130 22.67 0.44 26.31
CA CYS A 130 23.64 1.40 25.78
C CYS A 130 23.07 2.81 25.50
N GLY A 131 21.75 2.96 25.47
CA GLY A 131 21.11 4.24 25.22
C GLY A 131 21.09 4.72 23.75
N SER A 132 21.51 3.90 22.78
CA SER A 132 21.37 4.20 21.34
C SER A 132 19.92 4.44 20.94
N HIS A 133 19.69 5.38 20.02
CA HIS A 133 18.35 5.79 19.59
C HIS A 133 17.85 4.96 18.41
N TYR A 134 16.57 4.63 18.43
CA TYR A 134 15.85 3.89 17.40
C TYR A 134 14.55 4.62 17.08
N LYS A 135 14.23 4.73 15.78
CA LYS A 135 13.00 5.36 15.30
C LYS A 135 12.26 4.39 14.38
N LEU A 136 11.00 4.11 14.73
CA LEU A 136 10.14 3.31 13.87
C LEU A 136 9.64 4.17 12.70
N VAL A 137 9.77 3.65 11.49
CA VAL A 137 9.26 4.28 10.27
C VAL A 137 8.29 3.31 9.61
N HIS A 138 7.13 3.82 9.22
CA HIS A 138 6.14 3.01 8.52
C HIS A 138 6.70 2.58 7.15
N HIS A 139 6.60 1.28 6.85
CA HIS A 139 7.06 0.71 5.59
C HIS A 139 5.92 -0.08 4.96
N GLU A 140 5.61 0.23 3.70
CA GLU A 140 4.62 -0.50 2.92
C GLU A 140 5.29 -1.65 2.14
N LEU A 141 4.70 -2.83 2.21
CA LEU A 141 5.17 -3.99 1.45
C LEU A 141 4.58 -3.97 0.03
N PRO A 142 5.38 -4.31 -1.00
CA PRO A 142 4.87 -4.48 -2.35
C PRO A 142 3.93 -5.70 -2.44
N HIS A 143 2.80 -5.51 -3.12
CA HIS A 143 1.77 -6.52 -3.39
C HIS A 143 1.86 -7.07 -4.83
#